data_AF-A0A293MEE6-F1
#
_entry.id   AF-A0A293MEE6-F1
#
_cell.length_a   1.000
_cell.length_b   1.000
_cell.length_c   1.000
_cell.angle_alpha   90.00
_cell.angle_beta   90.00
_cell.angle_gamma   90.00
#
_symmetry.space_group_name_H-M   'P 1'
#
loop_
_entity.id
_entity.type
_entity.pdbx_description
1 polymer ?
#
loop_
_entity_poly.entity_id
_entity_poly.type
_entity_poly.pdbx_seq_one_letter_code
_entity_poly.pdbx_strand_id
1 'polypeptide(L)'
;MLWNTTCCNVFTTFLLDKESSEEWTLRHGCSVTLAVALKQAPERLLTDEWTDAIISTLIKYLTADRVPIVLSGVRATVQFLRYNLKESDNLPQPLLAAFAKCLNHGSNEVKHLVAQSCQWVCRDPTRPTPQLMRALVPQLVNGTKEKNSMVRASSESALVTLLKLRGAPNNVLQECLGVLDAGAREALEDVHARVLRRVALQPQPKEEEDLDDLFSGPTAPPCK
;
A
#
# COMPACT_ATOMS: atom_id res chain seq x y z
N MET A 1 4.91 -10.86 -32.23
CA MET A 1 6.13 -10.01 -32.28
C MET A 1 5.82 -8.52 -32.42
N LEU A 2 4.86 -8.09 -33.25
CA LEU A 2 4.50 -6.66 -33.37
C LEU A 2 3.81 -6.03 -32.13
N TRP A 3 3.23 -6.85 -31.25
CA TRP A 3 2.61 -6.39 -29.99
C TRP A 3 3.63 -5.93 -28.94
N ASN A 4 4.87 -6.45 -28.98
CA ASN A 4 5.87 -6.14 -27.95
C ASN A 4 6.53 -4.80 -28.20
N THR A 5 6.95 -4.49 -29.43
CA THR A 5 7.76 -3.29 -29.69
C THR A 5 6.96 -1.99 -29.55
N THR A 6 5.71 -1.96 -30.04
CA THR A 6 4.87 -0.76 -29.97
C THR A 6 4.36 -0.49 -28.55
N CYS A 7 3.96 -1.53 -27.81
CA CYS A 7 3.56 -1.36 -26.40
C CYS A 7 4.75 -1.01 -25.50
N CYS A 8 5.93 -1.59 -25.71
CA CYS A 8 7.13 -1.22 -24.94
C CYS A 8 7.49 0.26 -25.15
N ASN A 9 7.52 0.74 -26.40
CA ASN A 9 7.81 2.16 -26.67
C ASN A 9 6.77 3.10 -26.04
N VAL A 10 5.48 2.75 -26.07
CA VAL A 10 4.46 3.57 -25.41
C VAL A 10 4.62 3.54 -23.89
N PHE A 11 4.96 2.39 -23.31
CA PHE A 11 5.17 2.23 -21.88
C PHE A 11 6.35 3.08 -21.37
N THR A 12 7.52 3.02 -22.03
CA THR A 12 8.69 3.80 -21.62
C THR A 12 8.50 5.29 -21.83
N THR A 13 8.11 5.69 -23.04
CA THR A 13 8.05 7.08 -23.47
C THR A 13 6.91 7.86 -22.82
N PHE A 14 5.79 7.19 -22.48
CA PHE A 14 4.64 7.89 -21.91
C PHE A 14 4.40 7.61 -20.43
N LEU A 15 4.82 6.47 -19.86
CA LEU A 15 4.52 6.13 -18.47
C LEU A 15 5.72 6.23 -17.52
N LEU A 16 6.91 5.83 -17.95
CA LEU A 16 8.07 5.71 -17.06
C LEU A 16 9.01 6.93 -17.06
N ASP A 17 9.12 7.65 -18.17
CA ASP A 17 10.09 8.74 -18.33
C ASP A 17 9.49 10.14 -18.15
N LYS A 18 8.59 10.29 -17.17
CA LYS A 18 7.91 11.56 -16.91
C LYS A 18 8.72 12.40 -15.92
N GLU A 19 9.33 13.47 -16.41
CA GLU A 19 10.03 14.45 -15.57
C GLU A 19 9.07 15.23 -14.67
N SER A 20 9.58 15.77 -13.57
CA SER A 20 8.79 16.59 -12.65
C SER A 20 8.30 17.91 -13.25
N SER A 21 8.89 18.32 -14.39
CA SER A 21 8.62 19.55 -15.16
C SER A 21 7.37 19.47 -16.03
N GLU A 22 6.83 18.27 -16.29
CA GLU A 22 5.64 18.08 -17.12
C GLU A 22 4.33 18.50 -16.44
N GLU A 23 3.28 18.72 -17.25
CA GLU A 23 1.94 19.07 -16.77
C GLU A 23 1.43 18.03 -15.75
N TRP A 24 0.96 18.50 -14.60
CA TRP A 24 0.59 17.63 -13.49
C TRP A 24 -0.59 16.70 -13.83
N THR A 25 -1.49 17.13 -14.72
CA THR A 25 -2.64 16.34 -15.20
C THR A 25 -2.18 15.13 -16.01
N LEU A 26 -1.18 15.30 -16.88
CA LEU A 26 -0.56 14.22 -17.63
C LEU A 26 0.12 13.23 -16.67
N ARG A 27 0.91 13.73 -15.71
CA ARG A 27 1.54 12.89 -14.69
C ARG A 27 0.51 12.10 -13.87
N HIS A 28 -0.61 12.72 -13.52
CA HIS A 28 -1.72 12.04 -12.85
C HIS A 28 -2.32 10.95 -13.73
N GLY A 29 -2.62 11.24 -15.00
CA GLY A 29 -3.09 10.24 -15.97
C GLY A 29 -2.14 9.04 -16.06
N CYS A 30 -0.84 9.28 -16.19
CA CYS A 30 0.18 8.23 -16.22
C CYS A 30 0.20 7.39 -14.94
N SER A 31 0.08 8.03 -13.77
CA SER A 31 0.05 7.31 -12.48
C SER A 31 -1.17 6.40 -12.35
N VAL A 32 -2.33 6.82 -12.85
CA VAL A 32 -3.54 6.00 -12.90
C VAL A 32 -3.37 4.85 -13.90
N THR A 33 -2.84 5.12 -15.10
CA THR A 33 -2.60 4.10 -16.10
C THR A 33 -1.62 3.04 -15.60
N LEU A 34 -0.54 3.42 -14.91
CA LEU A 34 0.39 2.46 -14.33
C LEU A 34 -0.27 1.60 -13.24
N ALA A 35 -1.13 2.20 -12.39
CA ALA A 35 -1.87 1.44 -11.38
C ALA A 35 -2.77 0.37 -12.01
N VAL A 36 -3.50 0.73 -13.06
CA VAL A 36 -4.35 -0.20 -13.81
C VAL A 36 -3.51 -1.27 -14.51
N ALA A 37 -2.41 -0.89 -15.16
CA ALA A 37 -1.54 -1.81 -15.86
C ALA A 37 -0.94 -2.87 -14.92
N LEU A 38 -0.48 -2.46 -13.73
CA LEU A 38 0.01 -3.37 -12.68
C LEU A 38 -1.09 -4.25 -12.09
N LYS A 39 -2.34 -3.77 -12.01
CA LYS A 39 -3.48 -4.61 -11.60
C LYS A 39 -3.80 -5.70 -12.64
N GLN A 40 -3.77 -5.34 -13.92
CA GLN A 40 -4.28 -6.19 -15.01
C GLN A 40 -3.24 -7.18 -15.56
N ALA A 41 -1.96 -6.82 -15.59
CA ALA A 41 -0.91 -7.65 -16.18
C ALA A 41 0.45 -7.47 -15.48
N PRO A 42 0.55 -7.72 -14.16
CA PRO A 42 1.79 -7.54 -13.42
C PRO A 42 2.93 -8.39 -13.97
N GLU A 43 2.68 -9.64 -14.37
CA GLU A 43 3.68 -10.56 -14.94
C GLU A 43 4.29 -10.09 -16.27
N ARG A 44 3.61 -9.20 -16.99
CA ARG A 44 4.11 -8.62 -18.25
C ARG A 44 4.95 -7.37 -18.02
N LEU A 45 4.79 -6.72 -16.87
CA LEU A 45 5.45 -5.47 -16.52
C LEU A 45 6.62 -5.69 -15.57
N LEU A 46 6.49 -6.62 -14.63
CA LEU A 46 7.48 -6.90 -13.60
C LEU A 46 8.49 -7.94 -14.09
N THR A 47 9.19 -7.56 -15.16
CA THR A 47 10.30 -8.32 -15.75
C THR A 47 11.63 -7.65 -15.39
N ASP A 48 12.75 -8.36 -15.56
CA ASP A 48 14.09 -7.82 -15.29
C ASP A 48 14.39 -6.52 -16.06
N GLU A 49 13.77 -6.34 -17.24
CA GLU A 49 13.93 -5.15 -18.08
C GLU A 49 13.27 -3.90 -17.49
N TRP A 50 12.08 -4.04 -16.89
CA TRP A 50 11.21 -2.90 -16.55
C TRP A 50 11.10 -2.64 -15.05
N THR A 51 11.43 -3.62 -14.21
CA THR A 51 11.15 -3.57 -12.76
C THR A 51 11.82 -2.38 -12.07
N ASP A 52 13.10 -2.11 -12.35
CA ASP A 52 13.82 -0.99 -11.73
C ASP A 52 13.25 0.37 -12.15
N ALA A 53 12.86 0.51 -13.42
CA ALA A 53 12.24 1.73 -13.93
C ALA A 53 10.85 1.94 -13.30
N ILE A 54 10.06 0.88 -13.15
CA ILE A 54 8.77 0.91 -12.46
C ILE A 54 8.96 1.31 -11.00
N ILE A 55 9.90 0.71 -10.28
CA ILE A 55 10.22 1.05 -8.87
C ILE A 55 10.56 2.54 -8.75
N SER A 56 11.44 3.04 -9.62
CA SER A 56 11.83 4.46 -9.65
C SER A 56 10.61 5.37 -9.88
N THR A 57 9.74 5.03 -10.84
CA THR A 57 8.53 5.79 -11.15
C THR A 57 7.50 5.76 -10.02
N LEU A 58 7.30 4.61 -9.37
CA LEU A 58 6.42 4.50 -8.21
C LEU A 58 6.91 5.40 -7.06
N ILE A 59 8.21 5.43 -6.79
CA ILE A 59 8.79 6.33 -5.79
C ILE A 59 8.51 7.79 -6.15
N LYS A 60 8.70 8.19 -7.43
CA LYS A 60 8.39 9.56 -7.90
C LYS A 60 6.92 9.93 -7.67
N TYR A 61 5.99 8.98 -7.84
CA TYR A 61 4.57 9.23 -7.58
C TYR A 61 4.26 9.34 -6.08
N LEU A 62 4.83 8.47 -5.24
CA LEU A 62 4.64 8.50 -3.79
C LEU A 62 5.19 9.78 -3.14
N THR A 63 6.20 10.40 -3.74
CA THR A 63 6.80 11.65 -3.26
C THR A 63 6.37 12.89 -4.05
N ALA A 64 5.32 12.79 -4.87
CA ALA A 64 4.80 13.93 -5.62
C ALA A 64 4.18 15.00 -4.69
N ASP A 65 4.19 16.25 -5.14
CA ASP A 65 3.58 17.39 -4.44
C ASP A 65 2.04 17.38 -4.54
N ARG A 66 1.50 16.72 -5.56
CA ARG A 66 0.06 16.65 -5.82
C ARG A 66 -0.54 15.38 -5.23
N VAL A 67 -1.45 15.58 -4.28
CA VAL A 67 -2.21 14.50 -3.62
C VAL A 67 -2.80 13.48 -4.61
N PRO A 68 -3.45 13.86 -5.73
CA PRO A 68 -3.99 12.87 -6.69
C PRO A 68 -2.93 11.92 -7.28
N ILE A 69 -1.72 12.41 -7.52
CA ILE A 69 -0.60 11.60 -8.03
C ILE A 69 -0.13 10.64 -6.94
N VAL A 70 -0.01 11.13 -5.69
CA VAL A 70 0.37 10.29 -4.55
C VAL A 70 -0.66 9.17 -4.33
N LEU A 71 -1.95 9.49 -4.35
CA LEU A 71 -3.02 8.49 -4.21
C LEU A 71 -2.92 7.41 -5.28
N SER A 72 -2.76 7.79 -6.55
CA SER A 72 -2.58 6.84 -7.65
C SER A 72 -1.29 6.02 -7.51
N GLY A 73 -0.19 6.65 -7.06
CA GLY A 73 1.07 5.98 -6.75
C GLY A 73 0.96 4.93 -5.64
N VAL A 74 0.17 5.22 -4.59
CA VAL A 74 -0.16 4.26 -3.51
C VAL A 74 -0.88 3.03 -4.09
N ARG A 75 -1.88 3.25 -4.94
CA ARG A 75 -2.64 2.16 -5.60
C ARG A 75 -1.74 1.28 -6.47
N ALA A 76 -0.90 1.90 -7.29
CA ALA A 76 0.06 1.20 -8.13
C ALA A 76 1.06 0.38 -7.28
N THR A 77 1.59 0.98 -6.21
CA THR A 77 2.55 0.34 -5.32
C THR A 77 1.96 -0.88 -4.61
N VAL A 78 0.69 -0.84 -4.23
CA VAL A 78 0.01 -1.99 -3.63
C VAL A 78 -0.07 -3.19 -4.57
N GLN A 79 -0.38 -2.96 -5.84
CA GLN A 79 -0.40 -4.03 -6.85
C GLN A 79 0.99 -4.63 -7.02
N PHE A 80 2.01 -3.77 -7.10
CA PHE A 80 3.41 -4.19 -7.12
C PHE A 80 3.77 -5.06 -5.91
N LEU A 81 3.48 -4.59 -4.69
CA LEU A 81 3.84 -5.30 -3.46
C LEU A 81 3.09 -6.65 -3.36
N ARG A 82 1.80 -6.68 -3.68
CA ARG A 82 1.01 -7.93 -3.61
C ARG A 82 1.46 -8.96 -4.64
N TYR A 83 1.83 -8.54 -5.84
CA TYR A 83 2.40 -9.46 -6.83
C TYR A 83 3.75 -10.00 -6.34
N ASN A 84 4.66 -9.11 -5.92
CA ASN A 84 5.99 -9.53 -5.48
C ASN A 84 5.94 -10.44 -4.26
N LEU A 85 5.06 -10.21 -3.28
CA LEU A 85 4.90 -11.07 -2.10
C LEU A 85 4.40 -12.49 -2.43
N LYS A 86 3.80 -12.72 -3.61
CA LYS A 86 3.44 -14.06 -4.07
C LYS A 86 4.62 -14.79 -4.70
N GLU A 87 5.50 -14.06 -5.38
CA GLU A 87 6.63 -14.61 -6.13
C GLU A 87 7.92 -14.67 -5.30
N SER A 88 8.12 -13.75 -4.36
CA SER A 88 9.33 -13.63 -3.54
C SER A 88 9.11 -12.91 -2.21
N ASP A 89 9.91 -13.27 -1.20
CA ASP A 89 9.91 -12.57 0.10
C ASP A 89 10.74 -11.27 0.10
N ASN A 90 11.40 -10.95 -1.01
CA ASN A 90 12.31 -9.81 -1.12
C ASN A 90 11.62 -8.61 -1.75
N LEU A 91 11.36 -7.59 -0.93
CA LEU A 91 10.76 -6.34 -1.38
C LEU A 91 11.83 -5.27 -1.63
N PRO A 92 11.71 -4.46 -2.70
CA PRO A 92 12.58 -3.31 -2.93
C PRO A 92 12.49 -2.32 -1.78
N GLN A 93 13.54 -2.27 -0.96
CA GLN A 93 13.57 -1.44 0.25
C GLN A 93 13.31 0.06 -0.01
N PRO A 94 13.83 0.68 -1.09
CA PRO A 94 13.54 2.09 -1.37
C PRO A 94 12.05 2.36 -1.60
N LEU A 95 11.37 1.47 -2.34
CA LEU A 95 9.94 1.58 -2.60
C LEU A 95 9.12 1.37 -1.33
N LEU A 96 9.46 0.33 -0.55
CA LEU A 96 8.80 0.03 0.71
C LEU A 96 8.94 1.18 1.71
N ALA A 97 10.12 1.80 1.79
CA ALA A 97 10.37 2.96 2.65
C ALA A 97 9.56 4.20 2.20
N ALA A 98 9.51 4.47 0.90
CA ALA A 98 8.70 5.56 0.34
C ALA A 98 7.20 5.35 0.65
N PHE A 99 6.71 4.13 0.45
CA PHE A 99 5.32 3.75 0.74
C PHE A 99 4.98 3.87 2.23
N ALA A 100 5.85 3.37 3.12
CA ALA A 100 5.68 3.48 4.56
C ALA A 100 5.63 4.95 5.03
N LYS A 101 6.43 5.83 4.41
CA LYS A 101 6.44 7.27 4.72
C LYS A 101 5.08 7.93 4.46
N CYS A 102 4.31 7.44 3.48
CA CYS A 102 2.99 7.98 3.16
C CYS A 102 1.96 7.81 4.30
N LEU A 103 2.17 6.90 5.26
CA LEU A 103 1.34 6.79 6.47
C LEU A 103 1.40 8.04 7.36
N ASN A 104 2.40 8.89 7.18
CA ASN A 104 2.54 10.18 7.88
C ASN A 104 2.45 11.38 6.90
N HIS A 105 1.87 11.18 5.72
CA HIS A 105 1.72 12.23 4.72
C HIS A 105 0.86 13.41 5.23
N GLY A 106 1.07 14.63 4.74
CA GLY A 106 0.30 15.81 5.19
C GLY A 106 -1.22 15.73 4.92
N SER A 107 -1.63 14.94 3.93
CA SER A 107 -3.04 14.68 3.62
C SER A 107 -3.58 13.44 4.35
N ASN A 108 -4.66 13.61 5.11
CA ASN A 108 -5.37 12.52 5.78
C ASN A 108 -5.93 11.48 4.79
N GLU A 109 -6.31 11.90 3.59
CA GLU A 109 -6.78 11.00 2.54
C GLU A 109 -5.68 10.02 2.12
N VAL A 110 -4.44 10.51 1.97
CA VAL A 110 -3.29 9.66 1.67
C VAL A 110 -3.02 8.71 2.83
N LYS A 111 -2.98 9.20 4.07
CA LYS A 111 -2.74 8.32 5.24
C LYS A 111 -3.79 7.21 5.32
N HIS A 112 -5.05 7.57 5.16
CA HIS A 112 -6.18 6.63 5.16
C HIS A 112 -6.05 5.59 4.04
N LEU A 113 -5.77 6.02 2.81
CA LEU A 113 -5.57 5.14 1.67
C LEU A 113 -4.44 4.14 1.91
N VAL A 114 -3.31 4.61 2.43
CA VAL A 114 -2.14 3.75 2.69
C VAL A 114 -2.43 2.76 3.81
N ALA A 115 -3.13 3.14 4.87
CA ALA A 115 -3.53 2.21 5.92
C ALA A 115 -4.47 1.11 5.40
N GLN A 116 -5.44 1.47 4.55
CA GLN A 116 -6.32 0.50 3.88
C GLN A 116 -5.55 -0.40 2.90
N SER A 117 -4.58 0.18 2.20
CA SER A 117 -3.65 -0.54 1.32
C SER A 117 -2.82 -1.57 2.08
N CYS A 118 -2.31 -1.24 3.28
CA CYS A 118 -1.61 -2.20 4.15
C CYS A 118 -2.50 -3.38 4.54
N GLN A 119 -3.79 -3.15 4.80
CA GLN A 119 -4.74 -4.25 5.05
C GLN A 119 -4.77 -5.18 3.85
N TRP A 120 -4.94 -4.64 2.65
CA TRP A 120 -5.09 -5.43 1.44
C TRP A 120 -3.84 -6.25 1.08
N VAL A 121 -2.64 -5.66 1.22
CA VAL A 121 -1.37 -6.37 0.99
C VAL A 121 -1.20 -7.55 1.96
N CYS A 122 -1.67 -7.40 3.21
CA CYS A 122 -1.53 -8.42 4.26
C CYS A 122 -2.75 -9.35 4.40
N ARG A 123 -3.75 -9.24 3.51
CA ARG A 123 -4.89 -10.16 3.50
C ARG A 123 -4.43 -11.56 3.07
N ASP A 124 -5.13 -12.57 3.58
CA ASP A 124 -4.86 -13.97 3.24
C ASP A 124 -4.92 -14.21 1.71
N PRO A 125 -4.10 -15.12 1.18
CA PRO A 125 -3.19 -16.03 1.89
C PRO A 125 -1.82 -15.41 2.25
N THR A 126 -1.59 -14.13 1.96
CA THR A 126 -0.27 -13.51 2.14
C THR A 126 0.13 -13.49 3.62
N ARG A 127 1.35 -13.94 3.91
CA ARG A 127 1.97 -13.74 5.23
C ARG A 127 2.87 -12.51 5.17
N PRO A 128 2.78 -11.56 6.11
CA PRO A 128 3.67 -10.41 6.13
C PRO A 128 5.12 -10.86 6.33
N THR A 129 6.03 -10.32 5.52
CA THR A 129 7.47 -10.60 5.66
C THR A 129 8.09 -9.74 6.76
N PRO A 130 9.23 -10.13 7.35
CA PRO A 130 9.97 -9.30 8.31
C PRO A 130 10.30 -7.90 7.79
N GLN A 131 10.57 -7.76 6.49
CA GLN A 131 10.83 -6.47 5.85
C GLN A 131 9.60 -5.56 5.92
N LEU A 132 8.43 -6.12 5.57
CA LEU A 132 7.15 -5.41 5.60
C LEU A 132 6.74 -5.02 7.02
N MET A 133 6.93 -5.92 7.99
CA MET A 133 6.68 -5.63 9.42
C MET A 133 7.52 -4.45 9.90
N ARG A 134 8.85 -4.49 9.66
CA ARG A 134 9.78 -3.43 10.08
C ARG A 134 9.43 -2.08 9.48
N ALA A 135 9.00 -2.05 8.23
CA ALA A 135 8.67 -0.80 7.54
C ALA A 135 7.31 -0.22 7.97
N LEU A 136 6.26 -1.05 8.07
CA LEU A 136 4.89 -0.57 8.19
C LEU A 136 4.41 -0.45 9.64
N VAL A 137 4.78 -1.38 10.51
CA VAL A 137 4.21 -1.47 11.87
C VAL A 137 4.49 -0.22 12.71
N PRO A 138 5.72 0.33 12.77
CA PRO A 138 5.97 1.56 13.53
C PRO A 138 5.12 2.75 13.03
N GLN A 139 4.91 2.83 11.72
CA GLN A 139 4.14 3.92 11.11
C GLN A 139 2.64 3.76 11.34
N LEU A 140 2.12 2.53 11.30
CA LEU A 140 0.73 2.24 11.64
C LEU A 140 0.43 2.47 13.13
N VAL A 141 1.38 2.16 14.02
CA VAL A 141 1.30 2.49 15.46
C VAL A 141 1.24 4.01 15.69
N ASN A 142 1.93 4.81 14.88
CA ASN A 142 1.75 6.27 14.90
C ASN A 142 0.35 6.66 14.41
N GLY A 143 -0.15 5.99 13.36
CA GLY A 143 -1.50 6.16 12.83
C GLY A 143 -2.60 5.94 13.86
N THR A 144 -2.43 5.03 14.85
CA THR A 144 -3.43 4.83 15.91
C THR A 144 -3.55 6.02 16.88
N LYS A 145 -2.62 6.99 16.81
CA LYS A 145 -2.60 8.21 17.63
C LYS A 145 -3.09 9.44 16.86
N GLU A 146 -3.52 9.28 15.62
CA GLU A 146 -4.02 10.38 14.78
C GLU A 146 -5.30 11.01 15.34
N LYS A 147 -5.43 12.33 15.14
CA LYS A 147 -6.65 13.08 15.48
C LYS A 147 -7.80 12.75 14.54
N ASN A 148 -7.49 12.47 13.27
CA ASN A 148 -8.51 12.08 12.29
C ASN A 148 -9.01 10.67 12.59
N SER A 149 -10.30 10.54 12.89
CA SER A 149 -10.91 9.26 13.28
C SER A 149 -10.83 8.20 12.19
N MET A 150 -10.92 8.57 10.91
CA MET A 150 -10.84 7.62 9.79
C MET A 150 -9.42 7.07 9.64
N VAL A 151 -8.40 7.93 9.70
CA VAL A 151 -6.99 7.50 9.67
C VAL A 151 -6.67 6.59 10.85
N ARG A 152 -7.12 6.97 12.05
CA ARG A 152 -6.94 6.17 13.26
C ARG A 152 -7.57 4.79 13.12
N ALA A 153 -8.86 4.72 12.78
CA ALA A 153 -9.58 3.45 12.66
C ALA A 153 -9.00 2.56 11.54
N SER A 154 -8.62 3.13 10.40
CA SER A 154 -7.99 2.38 9.31
C SER A 154 -6.60 1.85 9.69
N SER A 155 -5.83 2.59 10.49
CA SER A 155 -4.52 2.14 11.00
C SER A 155 -4.66 1.02 12.03
N GLU A 156 -5.65 1.12 12.92
CA GLU A 156 -5.98 0.05 13.89
C GLU A 156 -6.40 -1.23 13.15
N SER A 157 -7.29 -1.12 12.16
CA SER A 157 -7.71 -2.26 11.33
C SER A 157 -6.53 -2.85 10.55
N ALA A 158 -5.63 -2.01 10.02
CA ALA A 158 -4.40 -2.45 9.35
C ALA A 158 -3.49 -3.27 10.26
N LEU A 159 -3.27 -2.84 11.50
CA LEU A 159 -2.49 -3.61 12.46
C LEU A 159 -3.16 -4.94 12.80
N VAL A 160 -4.48 -4.96 12.99
CA VAL A 160 -5.22 -6.21 13.26
C VAL A 160 -5.08 -7.21 12.12
N THR A 161 -5.20 -6.76 10.87
CA THR A 161 -5.04 -7.62 9.68
C THR A 161 -3.60 -8.07 9.50
N LEU A 162 -2.63 -7.14 9.55
CA LEU A 162 -1.21 -7.45 9.39
C LEU A 162 -0.73 -8.44 10.45
N LEU A 163 -1.11 -8.24 11.71
CA LEU A 163 -0.71 -9.11 12.82
C LEU A 163 -1.59 -10.37 12.96
N LYS A 164 -2.52 -10.58 12.02
CA LYS A 164 -3.47 -11.70 11.98
C LYS A 164 -4.14 -11.93 13.35
N LEU A 165 -4.59 -10.88 14.01
CA LEU A 165 -5.15 -10.98 15.37
C LEU A 165 -6.58 -11.53 15.40
N ARG A 166 -7.19 -11.78 14.24
CA ARG A 166 -8.50 -12.42 14.09
C ARG A 166 -8.32 -13.89 13.69
N GLY A 167 -9.21 -14.74 14.15
CA GLY A 167 -9.24 -16.15 13.78
C GLY A 167 -8.37 -17.04 14.67
N ALA A 168 -7.77 -18.08 14.07
CA ALA A 168 -7.01 -19.09 14.80
C ALA A 168 -5.72 -18.52 15.42
N PRO A 169 -5.28 -19.04 16.58
CA PRO A 169 -4.01 -18.67 17.19
C PRO A 169 -2.85 -18.81 16.21
N ASN A 170 -2.00 -17.79 16.14
CA ASN A 170 -0.81 -17.75 15.30
C ASN A 170 0.32 -16.96 15.99
N ASN A 171 1.52 -17.02 15.42
CA ASN A 171 2.72 -16.41 16.00
C ASN A 171 3.11 -15.07 15.36
N VAL A 172 2.29 -14.49 14.48
CA VAL A 172 2.65 -13.31 13.69
C VAL A 172 2.97 -12.10 14.58
N LEU A 173 2.22 -11.91 15.67
CA LEU A 173 2.53 -10.87 16.66
C LEU A 173 3.92 -11.07 17.30
N GLN A 174 4.25 -12.30 17.73
CA GLN A 174 5.53 -12.59 18.37
C GLN A 174 6.71 -12.42 17.41
N GLU A 175 6.53 -12.85 16.16
CA GLU A 175 7.50 -12.64 15.07
C GLU A 175 7.71 -11.16 14.80
N CYS A 176 6.63 -10.38 14.75
CA CYS A 176 6.71 -8.94 14.58
C CYS A 176 7.49 -8.28 15.72
N LEU A 177 7.19 -8.63 16.98
CA LEU A 177 7.94 -8.11 18.13
C LEU A 177 9.43 -8.46 18.03
N GLY A 178 9.75 -9.68 17.58
CA GLY A 178 11.14 -10.14 17.41
C GLY A 178 11.96 -9.36 16.38
N VAL A 179 11.33 -8.77 15.35
CA VAL A 179 12.04 -8.06 14.27
C VAL A 179 12.07 -6.54 14.46
N LEU A 180 11.28 -6.00 15.40
CA LEU A 180 11.26 -4.57 15.73
C LEU A 180 12.36 -4.19 16.72
N ASP A 181 12.80 -2.93 16.64
CA ASP A 181 13.64 -2.31 17.67
C ASP A 181 12.87 -2.14 19.00
N ALA A 182 13.60 -1.89 20.08
CA ALA A 182 13.02 -1.81 21.42
C ALA A 182 11.90 -0.76 21.53
N GLY A 183 12.07 0.43 20.94
CA GLY A 183 11.08 1.50 21.04
C GLY A 183 9.81 1.19 20.25
N ALA A 184 9.95 0.69 19.03
CA ALA A 184 8.80 0.25 18.23
C ALA A 184 8.08 -0.95 18.86
N ARG A 185 8.81 -1.87 19.48
CA ARG A 185 8.26 -3.04 20.18
C ARG A 185 7.38 -2.62 21.35
N GLU A 186 7.91 -1.81 22.26
CA GLU A 186 7.16 -1.32 23.44
C GLU A 186 5.89 -0.56 23.02
N ALA A 187 6.01 0.29 21.99
CA ALA A 187 4.86 1.03 21.47
C ALA A 187 3.78 0.12 20.87
N LEU A 188 4.17 -0.95 20.17
CA LEU A 188 3.23 -1.93 19.63
C LEU A 188 2.55 -2.72 20.76
N GLU A 189 3.29 -3.18 21.77
CA GLU A 189 2.73 -3.95 22.88
C GLU A 189 1.66 -3.16 23.64
N ASP A 190 1.94 -1.89 23.90
CA ASP A 190 1.00 -0.99 24.54
C ASP A 190 -0.27 -0.76 23.69
N VAL A 191 -0.13 -0.52 22.38
CA VAL A 191 -1.27 -0.37 21.45
C VAL A 191 -2.06 -1.68 21.34
N HIS A 192 -1.37 -2.83 21.32
CA HIS A 192 -2.02 -4.14 21.32
C HIS A 192 -2.85 -4.35 22.58
N ALA A 193 -2.28 -4.06 23.75
CA ALA A 193 -2.94 -4.22 25.04
C ALA A 193 -4.17 -3.32 25.17
N ARG A 194 -4.10 -2.07 24.71
CA ARG A 194 -5.14 -1.06 24.94
C ARG A 194 -6.21 -1.00 23.85
N VAL A 195 -5.83 -1.27 22.59
CA VAL A 195 -6.65 -1.00 21.41
C VAL A 195 -6.90 -2.25 20.59
N LEU A 196 -5.85 -2.90 20.07
CA LEU A 196 -6.01 -3.90 19.00
C LEU A 196 -6.80 -5.13 19.45
N ARG A 197 -6.66 -5.57 20.71
CA ARG A 197 -7.48 -6.67 21.26
C ARG A 197 -8.98 -6.39 21.15
N ARG A 198 -9.39 -5.14 21.38
CA ARG A 198 -10.80 -4.74 21.27
C ARG A 198 -11.26 -4.70 19.80
N VAL A 199 -10.42 -4.14 18.92
CA VAL A 199 -10.71 -4.03 17.48
C VAL A 199 -10.76 -5.40 16.80
N ALA A 200 -9.94 -6.36 17.26
CA ALA A 200 -9.96 -7.73 16.75
C ALA A 200 -11.28 -8.46 17.06
N LEU A 201 -11.96 -8.11 18.15
CA LEU A 201 -13.27 -8.66 18.53
C LEU A 201 -14.44 -8.02 17.78
N GLN A 202 -14.23 -6.88 17.12
CA GLN A 202 -15.28 -6.23 16.34
C GLN A 202 -15.55 -7.03 15.05
N PRO A 203 -16.81 -7.03 14.57
CA PRO A 203 -17.14 -7.61 13.28
C PRO A 203 -16.22 -7.04 12.20
N GLN A 204 -15.70 -7.91 11.35
CA GLN A 204 -14.91 -7.49 10.22
C GLN A 204 -15.78 -6.59 9.33
N PRO A 205 -15.34 -5.36 9.00
CA PRO A 205 -16.04 -4.53 8.03
C PRO A 205 -16.24 -5.35 6.75
N LYS A 206 -17.40 -5.20 6.10
CA LYS A 206 -17.68 -5.91 4.83
C LYS A 206 -16.48 -5.76 3.92
N GLU A 207 -15.94 -6.90 3.51
CA GLU A 207 -14.73 -6.94 2.72
C GLU A 207 -15.08 -6.47 1.31
N GLU A 208 -14.56 -5.31 0.92
CA GLU A 208 -14.53 -4.94 -0.49
C GLU A 208 -13.56 -5.91 -1.18
N GLU A 209 -14.14 -6.72 -2.07
CA GLU A 209 -13.46 -7.77 -2.83
C GLU A 209 -12.42 -7.17 -3.79
N ASP A 210 -12.67 -5.95 -4.26
CA ASP A 210 -11.81 -5.25 -5.17
C ASP A 210 -11.21 -3.98 -4.54
N LEU A 211 -9.92 -3.74 -4.80
CA LEU A 211 -9.26 -2.52 -4.36
C LEU A 211 -9.94 -1.27 -4.90
N ASP A 212 -10.47 -1.35 -6.11
CA ASP A 212 -11.09 -0.21 -6.77
C ASP A 212 -12.41 0.22 -6.09
N ASP A 213 -13.06 -0.68 -5.35
CA ASP A 213 -14.26 -0.38 -4.56
C ASP A 213 -13.92 0.38 -3.26
N LEU A 214 -12.79 0.03 -2.62
CA LEU A 214 -12.17 0.73 -1.48
C LEU A 214 -11.75 2.17 -1.80
N PHE A 215 -11.74 2.47 -3.08
CA PHE A 215 -11.11 3.58 -3.73
C PHE A 215 -12.11 4.47 -4.47
N SER A 216 -13.31 3.95 -4.75
CA SER A 216 -14.49 4.73 -5.07
C SER A 216 -15.10 5.22 -3.76
N GLY A 217 -15.19 6.54 -3.58
CA GLY A 217 -16.10 7.10 -2.57
C GLY A 217 -17.54 6.59 -2.81
N PRO A 218 -18.49 6.85 -1.88
CA PRO A 218 -19.84 6.31 -1.96
C PRO A 218 -20.40 6.50 -3.36
N THR A 219 -20.62 5.39 -4.06
CA THR A 219 -21.15 5.39 -5.42
C THR A 219 -22.44 6.20 -5.41
N ALA A 220 -22.49 7.26 -6.20
CA ALA A 220 -23.72 8.01 -6.40
C ALA A 220 -24.82 7.00 -6.78
N PRO A 221 -26.01 7.08 -6.16
CA PRO A 221 -27.09 6.16 -6.49
C PRO A 221 -27.36 6.26 -8.00
N PRO A 222 -27.68 5.13 -8.66
CA PRO A 222 -27.96 5.13 -10.08
C PRO A 222 -29.07 6.16 -10.35
N CYS A 223 -28.80 7.11 -11.25
CA CYS A 223 -29.83 7.99 -11.76
C CYS A 223 -30.96 7.12 -12.32
N LYS A 224 -32.14 7.23 -11.71
CA LYS A 224 -33.38 6.68 -12.25
C LYS A 224 -33.81 7.43 -13.49
#